data_AF-M1EPE9-F1
#
_entry.id   AF-M1EPE9-F1
#
_cell.length_a   1.000
_cell.length_b   1.000
_cell.length_c   1.000
_cell.angle_alpha   90.00
_cell.angle_beta   90.00
_cell.angle_gamma   90.00
#
_symmetry.space_group_name_H-M   'P 1'
#
loop_
_entity.id
_entity.type
_entity.pdbx_description
1 polymer ?
#
loop_
_entity_poly.entity_id
_entity_poly.type
_entity_poly.pdbx_seq_one_letter_code
_entity_poly.pdbx_strand_id
1 'polypeptide(L)'
;RNLQKFSLFGDISVLQQQGSLSNTYLSKVDPDGKKIKQIQQLFEEILSNSRQLKWLSCGFMLELVTPTSLSSLSNSIANTMEHLSLLDNNIPGSSTLITTVELERFVNLRSLALDFCDFTAEMARVLTDSNHVPLQRLSLLVHNVSVMHKSLDNMPNDEHWKALSRKSTSLRVYIMAFDIKSEDMLKILKPSIPLERIHFDSYITCVSGAIVDLISRQYDKFLTHFILMNDVIDTSGFPDLSDNR
;
A
#
# COMPACT_ATOMS: atom_id res chain seq x y z
N ARG A 1 -12.12 5.44 -24.20
CA ARG A 1 -11.87 6.91 -24.34
C ARG A 1 -12.41 7.71 -23.16
N ASN A 2 -13.69 7.56 -22.76
CA ASN A 2 -14.30 8.30 -21.64
C ASN A 2 -14.12 7.62 -20.26
N LEU A 3 -13.16 6.69 -20.14
CA LEU A 3 -12.93 5.96 -18.90
C LEU A 3 -12.31 6.91 -17.88
N GLN A 4 -13.00 7.12 -16.76
CA GLN A 4 -12.52 7.99 -15.67
C GLN A 4 -11.96 7.21 -14.48
N LYS A 5 -12.50 6.01 -14.25
CA LYS A 5 -12.05 5.12 -13.18
C LYS A 5 -11.80 3.74 -13.75
N PHE A 6 -10.62 3.22 -13.50
CA PHE A 6 -10.25 1.85 -13.81
C PHE A 6 -9.83 1.15 -12.52
N SER A 7 -10.35 -0.03 -12.29
CA SER A 7 -9.98 -0.84 -11.14
C SER A 7 -9.85 -2.29 -11.53
N LEU A 8 -8.75 -2.89 -11.14
CA LEU A 8 -8.39 -4.26 -11.44
C LEU A 8 -7.93 -4.92 -10.15
N PHE A 9 -8.72 -5.85 -9.66
CA PHE A 9 -8.44 -6.53 -8.40
C PHE A 9 -8.34 -8.03 -8.64
N GLY A 10 -7.30 -8.63 -8.07
CA GLY A 10 -7.19 -10.07 -7.98
C GLY A 10 -7.92 -10.58 -6.75
N ASP A 11 -8.16 -11.89 -6.76
CA ASP A 11 -8.81 -12.56 -5.65
C ASP A 11 -7.83 -12.66 -4.46
N ILE A 12 -8.21 -12.00 -3.35
CA ILE A 12 -7.46 -12.03 -2.09
C ILE A 12 -7.55 -13.37 -1.37
N SER A 13 -8.53 -14.23 -1.71
CA SER A 13 -8.69 -15.55 -1.06
C SER A 13 -7.52 -16.49 -1.32
N VAL A 14 -6.76 -16.23 -2.39
CA VAL A 14 -5.58 -17.03 -2.75
C VAL A 14 -4.33 -16.60 -1.96
N LEU A 15 -4.28 -15.37 -1.44
CA LEU A 15 -3.30 -14.98 -0.42
C LEU A 15 -3.58 -15.68 0.92
N GLN A 16 -4.84 -16.02 1.20
CA GLN A 16 -5.32 -16.50 2.50
C GLN A 16 -5.10 -18.00 2.75
N GLN A 17 -4.96 -18.84 1.72
CA GLN A 17 -4.79 -20.30 1.91
C GLN A 17 -3.35 -20.81 1.80
N GLN A 18 -2.44 -20.03 1.20
CA GLN A 18 -1.05 -20.40 1.03
C GLN A 18 -0.22 -19.13 1.19
N GLY A 19 0.46 -18.95 2.33
CA GLY A 19 1.25 -17.75 2.71
C GLY A 19 2.41 -17.37 1.76
N SER A 20 2.40 -17.87 0.54
CA SER A 20 3.03 -17.31 -0.63
C SER A 20 2.24 -17.90 -1.79
N LEU A 21 1.55 -17.06 -2.56
CA LEU A 21 1.11 -17.42 -3.90
C LEU A 21 2.38 -17.68 -4.72
N SER A 22 2.90 -18.88 -4.61
CA SER A 22 4.14 -19.27 -5.27
C SER A 22 3.91 -19.22 -6.78
N ASN A 23 4.91 -18.77 -7.53
CA ASN A 23 4.97 -18.89 -8.99
C ASN A 23 4.62 -20.31 -9.49
N THR A 24 4.67 -21.31 -8.60
CA THR A 24 4.22 -22.69 -8.81
C THR A 24 2.72 -22.84 -9.11
N TYR A 25 1.83 -21.95 -8.64
CA TYR A 25 0.40 -22.01 -9.02
C TYR A 25 0.17 -21.34 -10.37
N LEU A 26 0.78 -20.17 -10.60
CA LEU A 26 0.75 -19.50 -11.91
C LEU A 26 1.29 -20.39 -13.02
N SER A 27 2.41 -21.08 -12.79
CA SER A 27 2.98 -22.01 -13.78
C SER A 27 2.10 -23.25 -14.04
N LYS A 28 1.19 -23.60 -13.13
CA LYS A 28 0.18 -24.64 -13.38
C LYS A 28 -0.98 -24.14 -14.25
N VAL A 29 -1.36 -22.88 -14.13
CA VAL A 29 -2.53 -22.28 -14.82
C VAL A 29 -2.17 -21.62 -16.16
N ASP A 30 -0.96 -21.10 -16.26
CA ASP A 30 -0.37 -20.47 -17.46
C ASP A 30 1.13 -20.82 -17.59
N PRO A 31 1.47 -22.09 -17.89
CA PRO A 31 2.86 -22.57 -17.95
C PRO A 31 3.74 -21.80 -18.95
N ASP A 32 3.14 -21.28 -20.03
CA ASP A 32 3.84 -20.51 -21.06
C ASP A 32 3.86 -19.00 -20.78
N GLY A 33 3.18 -18.52 -19.73
CA GLY A 33 2.99 -17.10 -19.41
C GLY A 33 2.25 -16.32 -20.50
N LYS A 34 1.54 -17.00 -21.41
CA LYS A 34 0.91 -16.37 -22.58
C LYS A 34 -0.31 -15.56 -22.17
N LYS A 35 -1.12 -16.06 -21.23
CA LYS A 35 -2.32 -15.36 -20.76
C LYS A 35 -1.94 -14.14 -19.95
N ILE A 36 -0.96 -14.25 -19.06
CA ILE A 36 -0.44 -13.12 -18.27
C ILE A 36 0.05 -12.01 -19.19
N LYS A 37 0.85 -12.34 -20.21
CA LYS A 37 1.33 -11.36 -21.20
C LYS A 37 0.21 -10.71 -22.00
N GLN A 38 -0.82 -11.46 -22.40
CA GLN A 38 -1.97 -10.89 -23.10
C GLN A 38 -2.75 -9.92 -22.21
N ILE A 39 -2.91 -10.23 -20.93
CA ILE A 39 -3.60 -9.35 -19.98
C ILE A 39 -2.75 -8.10 -19.69
N GLN A 40 -1.43 -8.24 -19.54
CA GLN A 40 -0.50 -7.11 -19.43
C GLN A 40 -0.61 -6.17 -20.64
N GLN A 41 -0.59 -6.72 -21.86
CA GLN A 41 -0.74 -5.94 -23.09
C GLN A 41 -2.09 -5.21 -23.15
N LEU A 42 -3.18 -5.90 -22.80
CA LEU A 42 -4.50 -5.28 -22.76
C LEU A 42 -4.56 -4.16 -21.71
N PHE A 43 -3.95 -4.36 -20.55
CA PHE A 43 -3.85 -3.34 -19.51
C PHE A 43 -3.10 -2.10 -20.02
N GLU A 44 -1.94 -2.28 -20.63
CA GLU A 44 -1.16 -1.19 -21.24
C GLU A 44 -1.91 -0.49 -22.38
N GLU A 45 -2.67 -1.24 -23.19
CA GLU A 45 -3.53 -0.69 -24.23
C GLU A 45 -4.65 0.18 -23.64
N ILE A 46 -5.29 -0.25 -22.55
CA ILE A 46 -6.31 0.53 -21.83
C ILE A 46 -5.70 1.83 -21.30
N LEU A 47 -4.51 1.77 -20.69
CA LEU A 47 -3.82 2.95 -20.16
C LEU A 47 -3.44 3.93 -21.29
N SER A 48 -2.85 3.45 -22.36
CA SER A 48 -2.39 4.29 -23.49
C SER A 48 -3.55 4.93 -24.27
N ASN A 49 -4.71 4.28 -24.34
CA ASN A 49 -5.91 4.81 -25.00
C ASN A 49 -6.82 5.64 -24.08
N SER A 50 -6.51 5.71 -22.78
CA SER A 50 -7.27 6.52 -21.84
C SER A 50 -7.04 8.00 -22.07
N ARG A 51 -8.12 8.79 -21.95
CA ARG A 51 -8.11 10.25 -22.19
C ARG A 51 -8.73 11.08 -21.06
N GLN A 52 -9.36 10.42 -20.08
CA GLN A 52 -10.01 11.08 -18.94
C GLN A 52 -9.78 10.32 -17.63
N LEU A 53 -8.81 9.39 -17.60
CA LEU A 53 -8.58 8.52 -16.44
C LEU A 53 -8.03 9.36 -15.28
N LYS A 54 -8.75 9.35 -14.17
CA LYS A 54 -8.41 10.08 -12.94
C LYS A 54 -8.19 9.16 -11.75
N TRP A 55 -8.63 7.90 -11.87
CA TRP A 55 -8.60 6.91 -10.82
C TRP A 55 -8.10 5.60 -11.39
N LEU A 56 -6.94 5.16 -10.92
CA LEU A 56 -6.37 3.86 -11.25
C LEU A 56 -6.16 3.09 -9.95
N SER A 57 -6.77 1.91 -9.84
CA SER A 57 -6.60 1.04 -8.69
C SER A 57 -6.30 -0.37 -9.13
N CYS A 58 -5.08 -0.82 -8.88
CA CYS A 58 -4.64 -2.18 -9.10
C CYS A 58 -4.27 -2.78 -7.75
N GLY A 59 -4.83 -3.94 -7.44
CA GLY A 59 -4.56 -4.61 -6.17
C GLY A 59 -4.57 -6.12 -6.32
N PHE A 60 -3.62 -6.79 -5.68
CA PHE A 60 -3.60 -8.24 -5.53
C PHE A 60 -3.58 -9.02 -6.85
N MET A 61 -2.98 -8.45 -7.90
CA MET A 61 -2.88 -9.07 -9.22
C MET A 61 -1.46 -9.54 -9.50
N LEU A 62 -1.21 -10.85 -9.36
CA LEU A 62 0.13 -11.43 -9.55
C LEU A 62 0.66 -11.14 -10.97
N GLU A 63 1.84 -10.53 -11.05
CA GLU A 63 2.59 -10.30 -12.29
C GLU A 63 1.85 -9.49 -13.37
N LEU A 64 0.65 -8.97 -13.15
CA LEU A 64 -0.11 -8.26 -14.20
C LEU A 64 0.23 -6.78 -14.33
N VAL A 65 0.53 -6.12 -13.20
CA VAL A 65 1.08 -4.76 -13.21
C VAL A 65 2.58 -4.88 -13.03
N THR A 66 3.33 -4.29 -13.96
CA THR A 66 4.80 -4.27 -13.91
C THR A 66 5.27 -2.84 -13.62
N PRO A 67 6.53 -2.65 -13.21
CA PRO A 67 7.10 -1.31 -13.01
C PRO A 67 7.05 -0.42 -14.26
N THR A 68 6.92 -1.01 -15.45
CA THR A 68 6.83 -0.27 -16.71
C THR A 68 5.40 -0.01 -17.15
N SER A 69 4.39 -0.65 -16.58
CA SER A 69 3.01 -0.53 -17.08
C SER A 69 2.48 0.91 -17.04
N LEU A 70 2.86 1.71 -16.03
CA LEU A 70 2.43 3.11 -15.90
C LEU A 70 3.04 4.02 -16.96
N SER A 71 4.18 3.66 -17.55
CA SER A 71 4.80 4.42 -18.64
C SER A 71 3.91 4.51 -19.88
N SER A 72 2.98 3.55 -20.05
CA SER A 72 1.98 3.56 -21.11
C SER A 72 0.94 4.68 -20.97
N LEU A 73 0.78 5.26 -19.78
CA LEU A 73 -0.03 6.48 -19.61
C LEU A 73 0.67 7.66 -20.29
N SER A 74 -0.09 8.46 -21.05
CA SER A 74 0.46 9.74 -21.53
C SER A 74 0.66 10.72 -20.36
N ASN A 75 1.62 11.65 -20.49
CA ASN A 75 1.88 12.67 -19.47
C ASN A 75 0.64 13.52 -19.14
N SER A 76 -0.20 13.81 -20.14
CA SER A 76 -1.47 14.53 -19.97
C SER A 76 -2.53 13.76 -19.15
N ILE A 77 -2.35 12.46 -18.94
CA ILE A 77 -3.25 11.67 -18.11
C ILE A 77 -2.62 11.43 -16.75
N ALA A 78 -1.32 11.11 -16.69
CA ALA A 78 -0.59 11.02 -15.43
C ALA A 78 -0.77 12.31 -14.61
N ASN A 79 -0.66 13.49 -15.23
CA ASN A 79 -0.82 14.76 -14.55
C ASN A 79 -2.26 15.08 -14.10
N THR A 80 -3.30 14.38 -14.58
CA THR A 80 -4.70 14.56 -14.16
C THR A 80 -5.17 13.47 -13.20
N MET A 81 -4.33 12.46 -12.93
CA MET A 81 -4.63 11.39 -11.99
C MET A 81 -4.82 11.96 -10.59
N GLU A 82 -5.93 11.62 -9.95
CA GLU A 82 -6.29 12.04 -8.60
C GLU A 82 -6.12 10.90 -7.59
N HIS A 83 -6.26 9.65 -8.04
CA HIS A 83 -6.10 8.45 -7.23
C HIS A 83 -5.26 7.39 -7.94
N LEU A 84 -4.29 6.85 -7.20
CA LEU A 84 -3.44 5.76 -7.64
C LEU A 84 -3.32 4.73 -6.50
N SER A 85 -3.72 3.50 -6.76
CA SER A 85 -3.53 2.37 -5.86
C SER A 85 -2.77 1.28 -6.60
N LEU A 86 -1.64 0.84 -6.04
CA LEU A 86 -0.76 -0.20 -6.58
C LEU A 86 -0.37 -1.12 -5.42
N LEU A 87 -1.23 -2.08 -5.13
CA LEU A 87 -1.00 -3.06 -4.07
C LEU A 87 -0.58 -4.38 -4.71
N ASP A 88 0.61 -4.86 -4.39
CA ASP A 88 1.15 -6.12 -4.92
C ASP A 88 0.83 -7.29 -3.97
N ASN A 89 0.97 -8.51 -4.49
CA ASN A 89 0.83 -9.76 -3.74
C ASN A 89 2.09 -10.15 -2.96
N ASN A 90 3.06 -9.24 -2.82
CA ASN A 90 4.22 -9.40 -1.94
C ASN A 90 5.03 -10.68 -2.18
N ILE A 91 5.28 -11.02 -3.45
CA ILE A 91 6.15 -12.14 -3.84
C ILE A 91 7.61 -11.79 -3.48
N PRO A 92 8.41 -12.71 -2.89
CA PRO A 92 9.83 -12.50 -2.70
C PRO A 92 10.53 -12.13 -4.01
N GLY A 93 11.27 -11.01 -4.02
CA GLY A 93 11.93 -10.49 -5.22
C GLY A 93 11.05 -9.62 -6.13
N SER A 94 9.80 -9.33 -5.74
CA SER A 94 8.96 -8.33 -6.42
C SER A 94 9.62 -6.95 -6.42
N SER A 95 9.58 -6.32 -7.59
CA SER A 95 10.07 -4.95 -7.78
C SER A 95 8.95 -3.95 -7.48
N THR A 96 9.32 -2.79 -6.94
CA THR A 96 8.40 -1.69 -6.67
C THR A 96 7.63 -1.31 -7.95
N LEU A 97 6.30 -1.30 -7.87
CA LEU A 97 5.41 -1.06 -9.02
C LEU A 97 5.46 0.37 -9.57
N ILE A 98 5.98 1.31 -8.79
CA ILE A 98 6.17 2.71 -9.18
C ILE A 98 7.51 3.21 -8.69
N THR A 99 8.27 3.85 -9.57
CA THR A 99 9.52 4.52 -9.19
C THR A 99 9.25 5.95 -8.74
N THR A 100 10.19 6.53 -7.99
CA THR A 100 10.14 7.97 -7.65
C THR A 100 10.01 8.85 -8.89
N VAL A 101 10.80 8.58 -9.93
CA VAL A 101 10.79 9.35 -11.19
C VAL A 101 9.41 9.28 -11.86
N GLU A 102 8.80 8.10 -11.85
CA GLU A 102 7.47 7.92 -12.39
C GLU A 102 6.41 8.67 -11.55
N LEU A 103 6.57 8.72 -10.22
CA LEU A 103 5.69 9.44 -9.30
C LEU A 103 5.65 10.96 -9.56
N GLU A 104 6.75 11.57 -10.01
CA GLU A 104 6.83 13.01 -10.34
C GLU A 104 5.82 13.44 -11.42
N ARG A 105 5.37 12.50 -12.26
CA ARG A 105 4.38 12.76 -13.32
C ARG A 105 2.98 13.02 -12.76
N PHE A 106 2.68 12.51 -11.56
CA PHE A 106 1.35 12.51 -10.95
C PHE A 106 1.13 13.73 -10.03
N VAL A 107 1.26 14.92 -10.60
CA VAL A 107 1.21 16.20 -9.86
C VAL A 107 -0.14 16.52 -9.21
N ASN A 108 -1.25 15.95 -9.70
CA ASN A 108 -2.60 16.14 -9.14
C ASN A 108 -3.05 15.01 -8.21
N LEU A 109 -2.14 14.12 -7.80
CA LEU A 109 -2.46 12.98 -6.97
C LEU A 109 -2.88 13.40 -5.55
N ARG A 110 -4.09 13.01 -5.14
CA ARG A 110 -4.66 13.29 -3.81
C ARG A 110 -4.76 12.04 -2.95
N SER A 111 -4.80 10.87 -3.56
CA SER A 111 -4.90 9.59 -2.88
C SER A 111 -3.88 8.61 -3.46
N LEU A 112 -3.04 8.06 -2.59
CA LEU A 112 -2.05 7.05 -2.94
C LEU A 112 -2.25 5.81 -2.07
N ALA A 113 -2.16 4.62 -2.67
CA ALA A 113 -2.08 3.36 -1.92
C ALA A 113 -0.95 2.48 -2.45
N LEU A 114 -0.09 2.01 -1.56
CA LEU A 114 1.11 1.21 -1.86
C LEU A 114 1.34 0.16 -0.78
N ASP A 115 2.14 -0.84 -1.10
CA ASP A 115 2.85 -1.61 -0.07
C ASP A 115 3.79 -0.69 0.72
N PHE A 116 3.84 -0.87 2.03
CA PHE A 116 4.60 -0.02 2.94
C PHE A 116 6.07 0.05 2.56
N CYS A 117 6.69 -1.11 2.28
CA CYS A 117 8.11 -1.20 1.92
C CYS A 117 8.44 -0.51 0.59
N ASP A 118 7.45 -0.14 -0.21
CA ASP A 118 7.63 0.55 -1.48
C ASP A 118 7.48 2.08 -1.35
N PHE A 119 6.92 2.56 -0.23
CA PHE A 119 6.80 3.99 0.03
C PHE A 119 8.08 4.56 0.64
N THR A 120 8.93 5.18 -0.18
CA THR A 120 10.26 5.66 0.25
C THR A 120 10.27 7.11 0.74
N ALA A 121 11.31 7.49 1.46
CA ALA A 121 11.60 8.87 1.88
C ALA A 121 11.66 9.84 0.68
N GLU A 122 12.19 9.38 -0.45
CA GLU A 122 12.28 10.18 -1.66
C GLU A 122 10.91 10.40 -2.31
N MET A 123 10.04 9.39 -2.30
CA MET A 123 8.64 9.57 -2.73
C MET A 123 7.90 10.56 -1.82
N ALA A 124 8.12 10.49 -0.50
CA ALA A 124 7.56 11.49 0.41
C ALA A 124 8.05 12.91 0.05
N ARG A 125 9.34 13.07 -0.31
CA ARG A 125 9.90 14.35 -0.75
C ARG A 125 9.20 14.86 -2.01
N VAL A 126 9.04 14.02 -3.04
CA VAL A 126 8.30 14.36 -4.27
C VAL A 126 6.87 14.83 -3.96
N LEU A 127 6.14 14.10 -3.12
CA LEU A 127 4.76 14.45 -2.74
C LEU A 127 4.65 15.74 -1.92
N THR A 128 5.75 16.18 -1.28
CA THR A 128 5.83 17.47 -0.59
C THR A 128 6.26 18.64 -1.48
N ASP A 129 6.71 18.37 -2.71
CA ASP A 129 7.16 19.41 -3.63
C ASP A 129 6.04 20.44 -3.90
N SER A 130 6.44 21.67 -4.17
CA SER A 130 5.55 22.75 -4.58
C SER A 130 4.70 22.42 -5.82
N ASN A 131 5.23 21.61 -6.74
CA ASN A 131 4.56 21.23 -7.98
C ASN A 131 3.43 20.20 -7.78
N HIS A 132 3.41 19.51 -6.64
CA HIS A 132 2.36 18.55 -6.31
C HIS A 132 1.25 19.20 -5.49
N VAL A 133 0.01 18.81 -5.79
CA VAL A 133 -1.13 19.12 -4.94
C VAL A 133 -0.97 18.43 -3.58
N PRO A 134 -1.48 19.01 -2.49
CA PRO A 134 -1.41 18.36 -1.17
C PRO A 134 -2.09 16.99 -1.18
N LEU A 135 -1.33 15.94 -0.84
CA LEU A 135 -1.88 14.59 -0.69
C LEU A 135 -2.87 14.57 0.48
N GLN A 136 -4.05 13.98 0.26
CA GLN A 136 -5.13 13.92 1.24
C GLN A 136 -5.20 12.55 1.92
N ARG A 137 -4.90 11.48 1.17
CA ARG A 137 -4.99 10.11 1.66
C ARG A 137 -3.77 9.30 1.26
N LEU A 138 -3.19 8.61 2.23
CA LEU A 138 -2.17 7.61 2.00
C LEU A 138 -2.59 6.30 2.67
N SER A 139 -2.77 5.24 1.88
CA SER A 139 -3.06 3.90 2.40
C SER A 139 -1.83 3.01 2.24
N LEU A 140 -1.42 2.34 3.30
CA LEU A 140 -0.22 1.51 3.33
C LEU A 140 -0.59 0.09 3.72
N LEU A 141 -0.25 -0.85 2.84
CA LEU A 141 -0.35 -2.28 3.10
C LEU A 141 0.95 -2.77 3.72
N VAL A 142 0.89 -3.32 4.94
CA VAL A 142 2.05 -3.86 5.64
C VAL A 142 1.89 -5.37 5.72
N HIS A 143 2.86 -6.11 5.20
CA HIS A 143 2.85 -7.57 5.23
C HIS A 143 4.20 -8.09 5.72
N ASN A 144 4.18 -9.11 6.58
CA ASN A 144 5.39 -9.66 7.19
C ASN A 144 6.40 -10.18 6.16
N VAL A 145 5.92 -10.86 5.11
CA VAL A 145 6.78 -11.33 4.00
C VAL A 145 7.57 -10.18 3.36
N SER A 146 6.94 -9.02 3.14
CA SER A 146 7.61 -7.86 2.53
C SER A 146 8.68 -7.28 3.46
N VAL A 147 8.39 -7.22 4.76
CA VAL A 147 9.34 -6.73 5.78
C VAL A 147 10.54 -7.67 5.94
N MET A 148 10.34 -8.99 5.79
CA MET A 148 11.42 -9.98 5.84
C MET A 148 12.37 -9.92 4.64
N HIS A 149 11.89 -9.45 3.48
CA HIS A 149 12.65 -9.46 2.22
C HIS A 149 13.10 -8.10 1.71
N LYS A 150 12.48 -6.99 2.15
CA LYS A 150 12.85 -5.62 1.76
C LYS A 150 13.45 -4.87 2.95
N SER A 151 14.51 -4.10 2.72
CA SER A 151 15.07 -3.22 3.75
C SER A 151 14.09 -2.07 4.06
N LEU A 152 14.00 -1.71 5.34
CA LEU A 152 13.23 -0.56 5.83
C LEU A 152 14.05 0.75 5.87
N ASP A 153 15.33 0.73 5.47
CA ASP A 153 16.24 1.87 5.63
C ASP A 153 15.84 3.09 4.78
N ASN A 154 15.19 2.84 3.63
CA ASN A 154 14.76 3.88 2.71
C ASN A 154 13.38 4.46 3.02
N MET A 155 12.76 4.04 4.13
CA MET A 155 11.42 4.47 4.51
C MET A 155 11.42 5.90 5.06
N PRO A 156 10.32 6.66 4.91
CA PRO A 156 10.19 7.99 5.47
C PRO A 156 10.43 7.99 6.99
N ASN A 157 11.43 8.74 7.43
CA ASN A 157 11.63 9.05 8.84
C ASN A 157 10.62 10.12 9.32
N ASP A 158 10.67 10.46 10.61
CA ASP A 158 9.72 11.39 11.23
C ASP A 158 9.71 12.80 10.60
N GLU A 159 10.85 13.30 10.11
CA GLU A 159 10.92 14.61 9.45
C GLU A 159 10.20 14.61 8.08
N HIS A 160 10.27 13.50 7.34
CA HIS A 160 9.50 13.35 6.09
C HIS A 160 7.98 13.35 6.39
N TRP A 161 7.55 12.66 7.45
CA TRP A 161 6.14 12.65 7.88
C TRP A 161 5.65 14.03 8.34
N LYS A 162 6.49 14.78 9.05
CA LYS A 162 6.21 16.18 9.39
C LYS A 162 6.07 17.04 8.14
N ALA A 163 6.95 16.88 7.15
CA ALA A 163 6.87 17.63 5.91
C ALA A 163 5.56 17.35 5.14
N LEU A 164 5.17 16.08 5.01
CA LEU A 164 3.88 15.67 4.43
C LEU A 164 2.69 16.29 5.17
N SER A 165 2.69 16.21 6.50
CA SER A 165 1.61 16.75 7.34
C SER A 165 1.54 18.28 7.32
N ARG A 166 2.68 18.97 7.20
CA ARG A 166 2.74 20.44 7.03
C ARG A 166 2.21 20.87 5.67
N LYS A 167 2.55 20.13 4.60
CA LYS A 167 2.04 20.39 3.24
C LYS A 167 0.53 20.17 3.16
N SER A 168 0.01 19.18 3.89
CA SER A 168 -1.42 18.83 3.90
C SER A 168 -1.92 18.57 5.31
N THR A 169 -2.57 19.56 5.91
CA THR A 169 -3.22 19.42 7.23
C THR A 169 -4.40 18.44 7.21
N SER A 170 -4.95 18.18 6.02
CA SER A 170 -5.98 17.18 5.77
C SER A 170 -5.43 15.79 5.49
N LEU A 171 -4.11 15.56 5.49
CA LEU A 171 -3.55 14.24 5.23
C LEU A 171 -4.02 13.24 6.27
N ARG A 172 -4.46 12.07 5.81
CA ARG A 172 -4.87 10.94 6.64
C ARG A 172 -4.20 9.68 6.15
N VAL A 173 -3.58 8.97 7.09
CA VAL A 173 -2.86 7.73 6.82
C VAL A 173 -3.69 6.55 7.31
N TYR A 174 -3.85 5.56 6.44
CA TYR A 174 -4.51 4.29 6.71
C TYR A 174 -3.49 3.17 6.62
N ILE A 175 -3.41 2.32 7.64
CA ILE A 175 -2.52 1.17 7.65
C ILE A 175 -3.36 -0.10 7.74
N MET A 176 -3.10 -1.05 6.85
CA MET A 176 -3.62 -2.41 6.94
C MET A 176 -2.43 -3.35 7.11
N ALA A 177 -2.38 -4.07 8.23
CA ALA A 177 -1.23 -4.88 8.63
C ALA A 177 -1.60 -6.35 8.73
N PHE A 178 -0.82 -7.20 8.05
CA PHE A 178 -1.00 -8.65 7.95
C PHE A 178 0.19 -9.39 8.57
N ASP A 179 -0.11 -10.21 9.57
CA ASP A 179 0.84 -11.12 10.24
C ASP A 179 2.15 -10.46 10.75
N ILE A 180 2.11 -9.17 11.05
CA ILE A 180 3.28 -8.41 11.49
C ILE A 180 3.59 -8.62 12.97
N LYS A 181 4.88 -8.72 13.28
CA LYS A 181 5.41 -8.76 14.64
C LYS A 181 5.45 -7.38 15.29
N SER A 182 5.27 -7.35 16.61
CA SER A 182 5.37 -6.11 17.41
C SER A 182 6.67 -5.33 17.20
N GLU A 183 7.81 -6.01 17.06
CA GLU A 183 9.12 -5.37 16.85
C GLU A 183 9.21 -4.58 15.53
N ASP A 184 8.57 -5.08 14.47
CA ASP A 184 8.56 -4.41 13.17
C ASP A 184 7.52 -3.29 13.14
N MET A 185 6.40 -3.44 13.86
CA MET A 185 5.46 -2.33 14.05
C MET A 185 6.14 -1.11 14.69
N LEU A 186 7.02 -1.30 15.68
CA LEU A 186 7.76 -0.18 16.29
C LEU A 186 8.66 0.56 15.29
N LYS A 187 9.19 -0.16 14.29
CA LYS A 187 9.97 0.45 13.20
C LYS A 187 9.08 1.17 12.20
N ILE A 188 7.82 0.80 12.06
CA ILE A 188 6.86 1.38 11.11
C ILE A 188 6.19 2.64 11.68
N LEU A 189 5.77 2.59 12.94
CA LEU A 189 4.95 3.61 13.59
C LEU A 189 5.78 4.83 13.98
N LYS A 190 5.89 5.81 13.07
CA LYS A 190 6.50 7.11 13.37
C LYS A 190 5.51 8.04 14.07
N PRO A 191 5.92 8.81 15.09
CA PRO A 191 5.03 9.71 15.85
C PRO A 191 4.29 10.73 14.97
N SER A 192 4.94 11.25 13.93
CA SER A 192 4.36 12.29 13.08
C SER A 192 3.43 11.77 11.98
N ILE A 193 3.14 10.47 11.93
CA ILE A 193 2.13 9.92 11.01
C ILE A 193 0.74 10.41 11.45
N PRO A 194 -0.04 11.10 10.59
CA PRO A 194 -1.42 11.43 10.90
C PRO A 194 -2.32 10.19 10.69
N LEU A 195 -2.12 9.18 11.54
CA LEU A 195 -2.75 7.87 11.47
C LEU A 195 -4.22 7.98 11.90
N GLU A 196 -5.14 7.79 10.95
CA GLU A 196 -6.58 7.83 11.24
C GLU A 196 -7.17 6.44 11.39
N ARG A 197 -6.63 5.47 10.66
CA ARG A 197 -7.09 4.09 10.68
C ARG A 197 -5.92 3.12 10.71
N ILE A 198 -5.99 2.17 11.63
CA ILE A 198 -5.17 0.96 11.58
C ILE A 198 -6.06 -0.27 11.64
N HIS A 199 -5.80 -1.20 10.74
CA HIS A 199 -6.47 -2.48 10.66
C HIS A 199 -5.43 -3.58 10.77
N PHE A 200 -5.51 -4.38 11.82
CA PHE A 200 -4.77 -5.63 11.94
C PHE A 200 -5.67 -6.75 11.46
N ASP A 201 -5.30 -7.32 10.32
CA ASP A 201 -6.01 -8.40 9.66
C ASP A 201 -5.10 -9.62 9.75
N SER A 202 -5.42 -10.55 10.65
CA SER A 202 -4.54 -11.69 10.92
C SER A 202 -5.31 -12.92 11.37
N TYR A 203 -4.70 -14.08 11.10
CA TYR A 203 -5.07 -15.36 11.70
C TYR A 203 -4.23 -15.67 12.96
N ILE A 204 -3.16 -14.91 13.22
CA ILE A 204 -2.16 -15.17 14.28
C ILE A 204 -1.64 -13.85 14.89
N THR A 205 -2.49 -12.87 15.18
CA THR A 205 -2.05 -11.49 15.53
C THR A 205 -0.97 -11.51 16.61
N CYS A 206 0.23 -11.03 16.28
CA CYS A 206 1.39 -10.94 17.19
C CYS A 206 1.56 -9.51 17.75
N VAL A 207 0.48 -8.75 17.82
CA VAL A 207 0.48 -7.36 18.29
C VAL A 207 0.17 -7.37 19.79
N SER A 208 1.16 -7.02 20.60
CA SER A 208 1.01 -7.01 22.05
C SER A 208 0.14 -5.84 22.51
N GLY A 209 -0.46 -5.95 23.72
CA GLY A 209 -1.21 -4.85 24.33
C GLY A 209 -0.39 -3.57 24.43
N ALA A 210 0.92 -3.66 24.65
CA ALA A 210 1.82 -2.51 24.66
C ALA A 210 1.87 -1.75 23.32
N ILE A 211 1.75 -2.44 22.17
CA ILE A 211 1.68 -1.78 20.87
C ILE A 211 0.32 -1.11 20.67
N VAL A 212 -0.76 -1.76 21.12
CA VAL A 212 -2.10 -1.15 21.11
C VAL A 212 -2.11 0.14 21.93
N ASP A 213 -1.55 0.12 23.13
CA ASP A 213 -1.43 1.28 24.02
C ASP A 213 -0.60 2.38 23.40
N LEU A 214 0.53 2.02 22.80
CA LEU A 214 1.38 2.97 22.09
C LEU A 214 0.60 3.66 20.97
N ILE A 215 -0.12 2.91 20.13
CA ILE A 215 -0.90 3.46 19.03
C ILE A 215 -1.99 4.41 19.57
N SER A 216 -2.77 3.98 20.56
CA SER A 216 -3.85 4.77 21.12
C SER A 216 -3.35 6.07 21.75
N ARG A 217 -2.19 6.06 22.41
CA ARG A 217 -1.61 7.27 23.02
C ARG A 217 -0.90 8.17 22.01
N GLN A 218 -0.14 7.58 21.09
CA GLN A 218 0.67 8.33 20.13
C GLN A 218 -0.17 9.02 19.06
N TYR A 219 -1.31 8.43 18.69
CA TYR A 219 -2.15 8.91 17.59
C TYR A 219 -3.54 9.37 18.03
N ASP A 220 -3.73 9.64 19.32
CA ASP A 220 -5.00 10.08 19.95
C ASP A 220 -5.73 11.19 19.17
N LYS A 221 -4.98 12.11 18.58
CA LYS A 221 -5.49 13.25 17.81
C LYS A 221 -6.14 12.86 16.48
N PHE A 222 -5.66 11.80 15.82
CA PHE A 222 -6.06 11.44 14.46
C PHE A 222 -6.80 10.11 14.39
N LEU A 223 -6.48 9.18 15.30
CA LEU A 223 -6.98 7.81 15.28
C LEU A 223 -8.47 7.80 15.57
N THR A 224 -9.24 7.34 14.59
CA THR A 224 -10.70 7.18 14.70
C THR A 224 -11.15 5.74 14.51
N HIS A 225 -10.29 4.91 13.90
CA HIS A 225 -10.59 3.51 13.63
C HIS A 225 -9.40 2.64 14.03
N PHE A 226 -9.63 1.76 15.01
CA PHE A 226 -8.69 0.73 15.39
C PHE A 226 -9.42 -0.61 15.25
N ILE A 227 -9.02 -1.41 14.26
CA ILE A 227 -9.71 -2.65 13.91
C ILE A 227 -8.74 -3.80 14.18
N LEU A 228 -9.17 -4.72 15.05
CA LEU A 228 -8.52 -6.00 15.28
C LEU A 228 -9.44 -7.07 14.73
N MET A 229 -9.04 -7.71 13.64
CA MET A 229 -9.70 -8.91 13.17
C MET A 229 -8.95 -10.14 13.68
N ASN A 230 -9.73 -11.07 14.22
CA ASN A 230 -9.28 -12.38 14.64
C ASN A 230 -10.11 -13.42 13.89
N ASP A 231 -9.47 -14.23 13.06
CA ASP A 231 -10.13 -15.28 12.29
C ASP A 231 -9.93 -16.69 12.91
N VAL A 232 -9.40 -16.81 14.14
CA VAL A 232 -9.15 -18.12 14.77
C VAL A 232 -9.75 -18.24 16.18
N ILE A 233 -10.23 -19.46 16.46
CA ILE A 233 -10.82 -19.99 17.70
C ILE A 233 -9.85 -19.92 18.91
N ASP A 234 -8.57 -19.64 18.68
CA ASP A 234 -7.52 -19.52 19.70
C ASP A 234 -7.21 -18.06 20.01
N THR A 235 -7.63 -17.61 21.20
CA THR A 235 -7.46 -16.23 21.68
C THR A 235 -6.13 -15.98 22.38
N SER A 236 -5.24 -16.98 22.47
CA SER A 236 -4.02 -16.89 23.28
C SER A 236 -2.98 -15.87 22.79
N GLY A 237 -3.08 -15.41 21.53
CA GLY A 237 -2.22 -14.35 20.95
C GLY A 237 -2.84 -12.95 20.95
N PHE A 238 -4.11 -12.81 21.32
CA PHE A 238 -4.81 -11.52 21.25
C PHE A 238 -4.33 -10.59 22.38
N PRO A 239 -4.15 -9.28 22.13
CA PRO A 239 -3.76 -8.34 23.18
C PRO A 239 -4.79 -8.34 24.32
N ASP A 240 -4.32 -8.58 25.54
CA ASP A 240 -5.14 -8.40 26.74
C ASP A 240 -5.36 -6.90 26.97
N LEU A 241 -6.61 -6.47 26.79
CA LEU A 241 -7.04 -5.08 26.97
C LEU A 241 -7.70 -4.85 28.34
N SER A 242 -7.69 -5.86 29.23
CA SER A 242 -8.38 -5.79 30.52
C SER A 242 -7.83 -4.70 31.45
N ASP A 243 -6.55 -4.36 31.32
CA ASP A 243 -5.87 -3.30 32.08
C ASP A 243 -6.23 -1.87 31.62
N ASN A 244 -6.89 -1.69 30.46
CA ASN A 244 -7.26 -0.39 29.90
C ASN A 244 -8.76 -0.05 30.05
N ARG A 245 -9.44 -0.64 31.04
CA ARG A 245 -10.84 -0.29 31.38
C ARG A 245 -10.96 1.01 32.16
#